data_AF-A0A0R2XCJ6-F1
#
_entry.id   AF-A0A0R2XCJ6-F1
#
_cell.length_a   1.000
_cell.length_b   1.000
_cell.length_c   1.000
_cell.angle_alpha   90.00
_cell.angle_beta   90.00
_cell.angle_gamma   90.00
#
_symmetry.space_group_name_H-M   'P 1'
#
loop_
_entity.id
_entity.type
_entity.pdbx_description
1 polymer ?
#
loop_
_entity_poly.entity_id
_entity_poly.type
_entity_poly.pdbx_seq_one_letter_code
_entity_poly.pdbx_strand_id
1 'polypeptide(L)'
;MTRALWILWKREVGAILHSPIAWVLMTCMALINGFSFSQCVAYLGQGVKEFTVMQIYFYIFHFWFLLIILVPILTMRLFSEEYKTGTIEMLLTAPVRDGDVILSKFFGVLFFYLLLWIPSLLGLAIFQLVTKQAVPVAWIPLGFSYLMVTLVGMMYLSIGLFASVLTRNQAVAAMISFTTIALLFFA
;
A
#
# COMPACT_ATOMS: atom_id res chain seq x y z
N MET A 1 -4.16 -21.27 -10.62
CA MET A 1 -2.91 -20.48 -10.73
C MET A 1 -1.88 -21.33 -11.47
N THR A 2 -1.46 -20.91 -12.66
CA THR A 2 -0.42 -21.57 -13.44
C THR A 2 0.91 -21.53 -12.66
N ARG A 3 1.74 -22.58 -12.74
CA ARG A 3 3.07 -22.59 -12.06
C ARG A 3 3.90 -21.35 -12.41
N ALA A 4 3.77 -20.86 -13.64
CA ALA A 4 4.45 -19.66 -14.13
C ALA A 4 4.09 -18.40 -13.32
N LEU A 5 2.79 -18.15 -13.07
CA LEU A 5 2.33 -17.00 -12.28
C LEU A 5 2.92 -17.01 -10.86
N TRP A 6 2.95 -18.16 -10.21
CA TRP A 6 3.49 -18.29 -8.85
C TRP A 6 5.00 -18.01 -8.79
N ILE A 7 5.75 -18.49 -9.78
CA ILE A 7 7.20 -18.26 -9.88
C ILE A 7 7.48 -16.78 -10.11
N LEU A 8 6.76 -16.15 -11.04
CA LEU A 8 6.87 -14.72 -11.31
C LEU A 8 6.51 -13.89 -10.07
N TRP A 9 5.39 -14.19 -9.41
CA TRP A 9 4.99 -13.48 -8.20
C TRP A 9 6.05 -13.53 -7.09
N LYS A 10 6.63 -14.72 -6.84
CA LYS A 10 7.73 -14.86 -5.87
C LYS A 10 8.94 -14.01 -6.23
N ARG A 11 9.29 -13.97 -7.53
CA ARG A 11 10.39 -13.13 -8.05
C ARG A 11 10.09 -11.65 -7.81
N GLU A 12 8.88 -11.18 -8.14
CA GLU A 12 8.49 -9.78 -7.96
C GLU A 12 8.49 -9.39 -6.47
N VAL A 13 7.93 -10.21 -5.60
CA VAL A 13 7.94 -9.97 -4.14
C VAL A 13 9.38 -9.91 -3.61
N GLY A 14 10.25 -10.83 -4.05
CA GLY A 14 11.67 -10.81 -3.70
C GLY A 14 12.36 -9.53 -4.18
N ALA A 15 12.12 -9.11 -5.42
CA ALA A 15 12.70 -7.89 -5.97
C ALA A 15 12.26 -6.64 -5.19
N ILE A 16 10.99 -6.56 -4.79
CA ILE A 16 10.46 -5.47 -3.97
C ILE A 16 11.10 -5.48 -2.58
N LEU A 17 11.15 -6.62 -1.90
CA LEU A 17 11.69 -6.73 -0.55
C LEU A 17 13.21 -6.53 -0.48
N HIS A 18 13.96 -6.85 -1.55
CA HIS A 18 15.39 -6.56 -1.62
C HIS A 18 15.69 -5.10 -2.01
N SER A 19 14.69 -4.32 -2.43
CA SER A 19 14.86 -2.91 -2.78
C SER A 19 15.05 -2.04 -1.53
N PRO A 20 16.13 -1.24 -1.43
CA PRO A 20 16.32 -0.32 -0.30
C PRO A 20 15.17 0.66 -0.11
N ILE A 21 14.52 1.07 -1.21
CA ILE A 21 13.37 1.99 -1.18
C ILE A 21 12.19 1.35 -0.44
N ALA A 22 11.96 0.04 -0.58
CA ALA A 22 10.87 -0.64 0.11
C ALA A 22 11.05 -0.59 1.64
N TRP A 23 12.28 -0.74 2.13
CA TRP A 23 12.59 -0.62 3.56
C TRP A 23 12.39 0.79 4.09
N VAL A 24 12.78 1.81 3.31
CA VAL A 24 12.53 3.22 3.66
C VAL A 24 11.02 3.47 3.77
N LEU A 25 10.24 3.00 2.79
CA LEU A 25 8.78 3.17 2.80
C LEU A 25 8.12 2.43 3.97
N MET A 26 8.53 1.20 4.27
CA MET A 26 8.05 0.45 5.45
C MET A 26 8.32 1.21 6.74
N THR A 27 9.52 1.76 6.89
CA THR A 27 9.92 2.51 8.08
C THR A 27 9.14 3.82 8.20
N CYS A 28 9.03 4.61 7.13
CA CYS A 28 8.25 5.85 7.12
C CYS A 28 6.77 5.58 7.44
N MET A 29 6.20 4.52 6.86
CA MET A 29 4.82 4.12 7.14
C MET A 29 4.65 3.72 8.61
N ALA A 30 5.56 2.90 9.15
CA ALA A 30 5.50 2.51 10.56
C ALA A 30 5.57 3.71 11.51
N LEU A 31 6.45 4.68 11.26
CA LEU A 31 6.56 5.91 12.06
C LEU A 31 5.28 6.74 12.03
N ILE A 32 4.67 6.90 10.86
CA ILE A 32 3.46 7.71 10.70
C ILE A 32 2.23 7.01 11.28
N ASN A 33 2.13 5.69 11.16
CA ASN A 33 1.11 4.91 11.87
C ASN A 33 1.29 5.06 13.39
N GLY A 34 2.53 4.97 13.90
CA GLY A 34 2.82 5.16 15.32
C GLY A 34 2.47 6.57 15.81
N PHE A 35 2.82 7.60 15.04
CA PHE A 35 2.47 8.99 15.35
C PHE A 35 0.94 9.18 15.36
N SER A 36 0.24 8.72 14.33
CA SER A 36 -1.22 8.81 14.24
C SER A 36 -1.92 8.07 15.38
N PHE A 37 -1.37 6.92 15.78
CA PHE A 37 -1.85 6.16 16.92
C PHE A 37 -1.68 6.93 18.23
N SER A 38 -0.51 7.56 18.46
CA SER A 38 -0.27 8.38 19.66
C SER A 38 -1.22 9.57 19.77
N GLN A 39 -1.49 10.24 18.66
CA GLN A 39 -2.47 11.34 18.59
C GLN A 39 -3.86 10.83 18.96
N CYS A 40 -4.26 9.68 18.41
CA CYS A 40 -5.56 9.08 18.70
C CYS A 40 -5.74 8.76 20.20
N VAL A 41 -4.72 8.20 20.85
CA VAL A 41 -4.74 7.94 22.30
C VAL A 41 -4.84 9.24 23.10
N ALA A 42 -4.10 10.29 22.71
CA ALA A 42 -4.15 11.59 23.37
C ALA A 42 -5.55 12.24 23.25
N TYR A 43 -6.20 12.13 22.09
CA TYR A 43 -7.57 12.60 21.88
C TYR A 43 -8.59 11.85 22.75
N LEU A 44 -8.44 10.53 22.89
CA LEU A 44 -9.32 9.72 23.75
C LEU A 44 -9.21 10.13 25.23
N GLY A 45 -8.03 10.57 25.66
CA GLY A 45 -7.78 11.07 27.02
C GLY A 45 -8.46 12.42 27.34
N GLN A 46 -8.93 13.18 26.35
CA GLN A 46 -9.58 14.48 26.55
C GLN A 46 -11.10 14.41 26.78
N GLY A 47 -11.67 13.19 26.82
CA GLY A 47 -13.10 12.96 27.04
C GLY A 47 -13.78 12.28 25.85
N VAL A 48 -14.66 11.33 26.14
CA VAL A 48 -15.31 10.46 25.15
C VAL A 48 -16.33 11.26 24.34
N LYS A 49 -15.94 11.76 23.18
CA LYS A 49 -16.90 12.02 22.08
C LYS A 49 -17.18 10.68 21.42
N GLU A 50 -18.40 10.47 20.93
CA GLU A 50 -18.90 9.20 20.32
C GLU A 50 -18.14 8.71 19.07
N PHE A 51 -16.96 9.26 18.78
CA PHE A 51 -16.10 8.78 17.72
C PHE A 51 -15.30 7.58 18.18
N THR A 52 -15.38 6.49 17.41
CA THR A 52 -14.54 5.31 17.65
C THR A 52 -13.07 5.67 17.35
N VAL A 53 -12.12 5.15 18.13
CA VAL A 53 -10.66 5.28 17.94
C VAL A 53 -10.25 5.11 16.47
N MET A 54 -10.90 4.17 15.78
CA MET A 54 -10.66 3.89 14.36
C MET A 54 -11.22 4.96 13.41
N GLN A 55 -12.36 5.57 13.71
CA GLN A 55 -12.88 6.69 12.90
C GLN A 55 -11.90 7.85 12.94
N ILE A 56 -11.36 8.19 14.12
CA ILE A 56 -10.36 9.26 14.25
C ILE A 56 -9.08 8.87 13.48
N TYR A 57 -8.61 7.63 13.61
CA TYR A 57 -7.42 7.15 12.92
C TYR A 57 -7.49 7.31 11.39
N PHE A 58 -8.63 6.93 10.79
CA PHE A 58 -8.86 7.08 9.35
C PHE A 58 -9.29 8.50 8.95
N TYR A 59 -9.71 9.37 9.88
CA TYR A 59 -10.02 10.78 9.58
C TYR A 59 -8.77 11.66 9.53
N ILE A 60 -7.63 11.18 10.05
CA ILE A 60 -6.41 11.97 10.09
C ILE A 60 -5.86 12.13 8.67
N PHE A 61 -5.79 13.39 8.22
CA PHE A 61 -5.28 13.79 6.90
C PHE A 61 -3.91 13.16 6.56
N HIS A 62 -3.02 13.03 7.54
CA HIS A 62 -1.69 12.43 7.37
C HIS A 62 -1.73 10.99 6.82
N PHE A 63 -2.78 10.23 7.14
CA PHE A 63 -2.97 8.86 6.68
C PHE A 63 -3.18 8.79 5.17
N TRP A 64 -4.15 9.56 4.67
CA TRP A 64 -4.53 9.57 3.26
C TRP A 64 -3.48 10.24 2.40
N PHE A 65 -2.88 11.32 2.90
CA PHE A 65 -1.83 12.03 2.18
C PHE A 65 -0.61 11.14 1.89
N LEU A 66 -0.25 10.27 2.84
CA LEU A 66 0.84 9.33 2.63
C LEU A 66 0.50 8.28 1.56
N LEU A 67 -0.74 7.77 1.55
CA LEU A 67 -1.17 6.79 0.53
C LEU A 67 -1.03 7.35 -0.89
N ILE A 68 -1.36 8.62 -1.09
CA ILE A 68 -1.27 9.29 -2.41
C ILE A 68 0.17 9.36 -2.90
N ILE A 69 1.16 9.52 -2.01
CA ILE A 69 2.59 9.58 -2.37
C ILE A 69 3.20 8.19 -2.47
N LEU A 70 2.84 7.30 -1.55
CA LEU A 70 3.38 5.95 -1.42
C LEU A 70 3.07 5.11 -2.67
N VAL A 71 1.84 5.16 -3.16
CA VAL A 71 1.42 4.31 -4.29
C VAL A 71 2.21 4.60 -5.58
N PRO A 72 2.38 5.86 -6.02
CA PRO A 72 3.26 6.20 -7.13
C PRO A 72 4.68 5.67 -6.97
N ILE A 73 5.27 5.80 -5.77
CA ILE A 73 6.64 5.35 -5.53
C ILE A 73 6.74 3.81 -5.60
N LEU A 74 5.72 3.09 -5.13
CA LEU A 74 5.70 1.63 -5.21
C LEU A 74 5.48 1.10 -6.62
N THR A 75 4.63 1.77 -7.40
CA THR A 75 4.19 1.29 -8.70
C THR A 75 5.06 1.78 -9.86
N MET A 76 5.79 2.89 -9.69
CA MET A 76 6.56 3.51 -10.77
C MET A 76 7.58 2.57 -11.42
N ARG A 77 8.14 1.60 -10.69
CA ARG A 77 9.23 0.74 -11.18
C ARG A 77 8.75 -0.54 -11.87
N LEU A 78 7.47 -0.91 -11.70
CA LEU A 78 6.95 -2.22 -12.08
C LEU A 78 7.20 -2.60 -13.53
N PHE A 79 6.88 -1.69 -14.45
CA PHE A 79 7.11 -1.88 -15.89
C PHE A 79 8.19 -0.94 -16.42
N SER A 80 8.30 0.28 -15.88
CA SER A 80 9.26 1.26 -16.41
C SER A 80 10.71 0.83 -16.21
N GLU A 81 11.02 0.06 -15.16
CA GLU A 81 12.35 -0.50 -14.96
C GLU A 81 12.67 -1.56 -16.02
N GLU A 82 11.73 -2.45 -16.32
CA GLU A 82 11.89 -3.49 -17.35
C GLU A 82 12.00 -2.91 -18.76
N TYR A 83 11.29 -1.82 -19.05
CA TYR A 83 11.47 -1.06 -20.29
C TYR A 83 12.84 -0.40 -20.38
N LYS A 84 13.36 0.09 -19.25
CA LYS A 84 14.66 0.78 -19.20
C LYS A 84 15.83 -0.20 -19.29
N THR A 85 15.72 -1.39 -18.71
CA THR A 85 16.73 -2.45 -18.74
C THR A 85 16.65 -3.33 -19.99
N GLY A 86 15.59 -3.21 -20.80
CA GLY A 86 15.35 -4.05 -21.98
C GLY A 86 14.93 -5.49 -21.64
N THR A 87 14.73 -5.81 -20.36
CA THR A 87 14.33 -7.16 -19.93
C THR A 87 12.91 -7.52 -20.36
N ILE A 88 12.10 -6.53 -20.76
CA ILE A 88 10.76 -6.77 -21.25
C ILE A 88 10.75 -7.62 -22.54
N GLU A 89 11.76 -7.50 -23.39
CA GLU A 89 11.87 -8.32 -24.61
C GLU A 89 12.13 -9.79 -24.30
N MET A 90 12.94 -10.06 -23.28
CA MET A 90 13.16 -11.42 -22.76
C MET A 90 11.90 -11.98 -22.09
N LEU A 91 11.10 -11.12 -21.45
CA LEU A 91 9.88 -11.53 -20.78
C LEU A 91 8.77 -11.86 -21.79
N LEU A 92 8.67 -11.11 -22.89
CA LEU A 92 7.70 -11.30 -23.97
C LEU A 92 8.04 -12.48 -24.88
N THR A 93 9.31 -12.87 -24.95
CA THR A 93 9.76 -14.05 -25.72
C THR A 93 9.68 -15.36 -24.91
N ALA A 94 9.53 -15.27 -23.59
CA ALA A 94 9.30 -16.43 -22.74
C ALA A 94 7.89 -17.02 -22.98
N PRO A 95 7.68 -18.34 -22.82
CA PRO A 95 6.39 -18.99 -23.03
C PRO A 95 5.42 -18.72 -21.87
N VAL A 96 5.11 -17.45 -21.61
CA VAL A 96 4.26 -16.98 -20.53
C VAL A 96 3.17 -16.08 -21.11
N ARG A 97 1.95 -16.19 -20.59
CA ARG A 97 0.84 -15.34 -21.04
C ARG A 97 1.03 -13.93 -20.48
N ASP A 98 0.75 -12.91 -21.28
CA ASP A 98 0.81 -11.50 -20.86
C ASP A 98 -0.02 -11.23 -19.59
N GLY A 99 -1.19 -11.88 -19.49
CA GLY A 99 -2.06 -11.79 -18.31
C GLY A 99 -1.38 -12.29 -17.02
N ASP A 100 -0.58 -13.36 -17.09
CA ASP A 100 0.13 -13.89 -15.93
C ASP A 100 1.21 -12.92 -15.45
N VAL A 101 1.85 -12.17 -16.36
CA VAL A 101 2.82 -11.12 -16.04
C VAL A 101 2.14 -9.96 -15.30
N ILE A 102 1.06 -9.44 -15.86
CA ILE A 102 0.31 -8.31 -15.26
C ILE A 102 -0.21 -8.69 -13.87
N LEU A 103 -0.82 -9.87 -13.75
CA LEU A 103 -1.34 -10.39 -12.47
C LEU A 103 -0.21 -10.57 -11.45
N SER A 104 0.93 -11.12 -11.84
CA SER A 104 2.06 -11.33 -10.91
C SER A 104 2.58 -10.01 -10.33
N LYS A 105 2.69 -8.96 -11.16
CA LYS A 105 3.13 -7.61 -10.73
C LYS A 105 2.12 -6.94 -9.82
N PHE A 106 0.84 -6.99 -10.20
CA PHE A 106 -0.24 -6.45 -9.38
C PHE A 106 -0.30 -7.14 -8.01
N PHE A 107 -0.31 -8.47 -7.96
CA PHE A 107 -0.32 -9.21 -6.69
C PHE A 107 0.98 -9.07 -5.90
N GLY A 108 2.12 -8.85 -6.55
CA GLY A 108 3.39 -8.59 -5.89
C GLY A 108 3.37 -7.29 -5.10
N VAL A 109 2.90 -6.21 -5.73
CA VAL A 109 2.78 -4.90 -5.06
C VAL A 109 1.59 -4.85 -4.10
N LEU A 110 0.48 -5.53 -4.40
CA LEU A 110 -0.63 -5.68 -3.46
C LEU A 110 -0.16 -6.39 -2.18
N PHE A 111 0.64 -7.44 -2.29
CA PHE A 111 1.22 -8.11 -1.12
C PHE A 111 2.09 -7.16 -0.29
N PHE A 112 2.96 -6.40 -0.94
CA PHE A 112 3.78 -5.41 -0.24
C PHE A 112 2.93 -4.31 0.42
N TYR A 113 1.91 -3.83 -0.27
CA TYR A 113 0.94 -2.88 0.27
C TYR A 113 0.22 -3.43 1.50
N LEU A 114 -0.20 -4.69 1.48
CA LEU A 114 -0.78 -5.37 2.65
C LEU A 114 0.21 -5.44 3.82
N LEU A 115 1.49 -5.64 3.54
CA LEU A 115 2.55 -5.69 4.54
C LEU A 115 2.73 -4.35 5.27
N LEU A 116 2.49 -3.23 4.58
CA LEU A 116 2.55 -1.89 5.15
C LEU A 116 1.47 -1.62 6.21
N TRP A 117 0.40 -2.44 6.25
CA TRP A 117 -0.66 -2.33 7.25
C TRP A 117 -0.35 -3.05 8.56
N ILE A 118 0.64 -3.95 8.58
CA ILE A 118 1.01 -4.73 9.78
C ILE A 118 1.31 -3.83 10.99
N PRO A 119 2.11 -2.74 10.89
CA PRO A 119 2.38 -1.87 12.04
C PRO A 119 1.11 -1.27 12.66
N SER A 120 0.09 -0.97 11.85
CA SER A 120 -1.19 -0.43 12.35
C SER A 120 -1.94 -1.45 13.21
N LEU A 121 -1.97 -2.72 12.79
CA LEU A 121 -2.61 -3.81 13.52
C LEU A 121 -1.87 -4.12 14.83
N LEU A 122 -0.53 -4.07 14.80
CA LEU A 122 0.29 -4.23 15.99
C LEU A 122 0.05 -3.12 17.00
N GLY A 123 -0.16 -1.88 16.56
CA GLY A 123 -0.49 -0.74 17.44
C GLY A 123 -1.75 -0.99 18.28
N LEU A 124 -2.80 -1.55 17.67
CA LEU A 124 -4.03 -1.94 18.37
C LEU A 124 -3.79 -3.05 19.40
N ALA A 125 -3.03 -4.09 19.04
CA ALA A 125 -2.71 -5.18 19.95
C ALA A 125 -1.90 -4.69 21.16
N ILE A 126 -0.91 -3.81 20.93
CA ILE A 126 -0.11 -3.19 22.00
C ILE A 126 -1.00 -2.36 22.92
N PHE A 127 -1.96 -1.61 22.38
CA PHE A 127 -2.89 -0.83 23.20
C PHE A 127 -3.67 -1.70 24.19
N GLN A 128 -4.28 -2.79 23.71
CA GLN A 128 -5.06 -3.71 24.53
C GLN A 128 -4.21 -4.37 25.63
N LEU A 129 -2.96 -4.72 25.32
CA LEU A 129 -2.03 -5.30 26.28
C LEU A 129 -1.62 -4.30 27.38
N VAL A 130 -1.41 -3.03 27.04
CA VAL A 130 -0.91 -2.00 27.96
C VAL A 130 -2.01 -1.45 28.86
N THR A 131 -3.19 -1.10 28.32
CA THR A 131 -4.26 -0.50 29.14
C THR A 131 -5.06 -1.53 29.93
N LYS A 132 -5.00 -2.83 29.58
CA LYS A 132 -5.81 -3.92 30.16
C LYS A 132 -7.33 -3.64 30.17
N GLN A 133 -7.76 -2.58 29.51
CA GLN A 133 -9.15 -2.24 29.31
C GLN A 133 -9.57 -2.93 28.01
N ALA A 134 -10.67 -3.67 28.07
CA ALA A 134 -11.36 -4.10 26.87
C ALA A 134 -11.87 -2.83 26.19
N VAL A 135 -11.09 -2.30 25.23
CA VAL A 135 -11.67 -1.40 24.25
C VAL A 135 -12.83 -2.18 23.65
N PRO A 136 -14.07 -1.65 23.64
CA PRO A 136 -15.16 -2.24 22.90
C PRO A 136 -14.80 -2.10 21.42
N VAL A 137 -13.91 -2.97 20.94
CA VAL A 137 -13.51 -3.04 19.56
C VAL A 137 -14.71 -3.63 18.85
N ALA A 138 -15.45 -2.76 18.17
CA ALA A 138 -16.43 -3.19 17.21
C ALA A 138 -15.69 -3.85 16.04
N TRP A 139 -15.51 -5.17 16.13
CA TRP A 139 -14.78 -5.97 15.15
C TRP A 139 -15.33 -5.82 13.73
N ILE A 140 -16.64 -5.62 13.63
CA ILE A 140 -17.35 -5.43 12.35
C ILE A 140 -16.91 -4.10 11.69
N PRO A 141 -17.10 -2.91 12.31
CA PRO A 141 -16.55 -1.66 11.79
C PRO A 141 -15.06 -1.69 11.46
N LEU A 142 -14.25 -2.39 12.28
CA LEU A 142 -12.82 -2.53 12.04
C LEU A 142 -12.55 -3.29 10.74
N GLY A 143 -13.20 -4.45 10.55
CA GLY A 143 -13.07 -5.24 9.33
C GLY A 143 -13.47 -4.46 8.08
N PHE A 144 -14.60 -3.72 8.13
CA PHE A 144 -15.03 -2.87 7.02
C PHE A 144 -14.06 -1.72 6.73
N SER A 145 -13.44 -1.13 7.75
CA SER A 145 -12.48 -0.03 7.55
C SER A 145 -11.21 -0.52 6.84
N TYR A 146 -10.66 -1.67 7.25
CA TYR A 146 -9.51 -2.27 6.57
C TYR A 146 -9.86 -2.76 5.17
N LEU A 147 -11.08 -3.28 4.97
CA LEU A 147 -11.57 -3.64 3.65
C LEU A 147 -11.66 -2.42 2.73
N MET A 148 -12.23 -1.31 3.21
CA MET A 148 -12.32 -0.06 2.46
C MET A 148 -10.94 0.42 2.03
N VAL A 149 -9.99 0.52 2.96
CA VAL A 149 -8.63 0.98 2.68
C VAL A 149 -7.92 0.04 1.70
N THR A 150 -8.11 -1.27 1.84
CA THR A 150 -7.55 -2.25 0.90
C THR A 150 -8.12 -2.06 -0.50
N LEU A 151 -9.43 -1.86 -0.65
CA LEU A 151 -10.08 -1.63 -1.94
C LEU A 151 -9.63 -0.32 -2.60
N VAL A 152 -9.53 0.77 -1.83
CA VAL A 152 -8.99 2.04 -2.33
C VAL A 152 -7.53 1.89 -2.72
N GLY A 153 -6.73 1.17 -1.92
CA GLY A 153 -5.37 0.79 -2.23
C GLY A 153 -5.27 0.03 -3.55
N MET A 154 -6.10 -0.99 -3.77
CA MET A 154 -6.15 -1.76 -5.01
C MET A 154 -6.45 -0.87 -6.22
N MET A 155 -7.36 0.10 -6.09
CA MET A 155 -7.66 1.07 -7.14
C MET A 155 -6.43 1.93 -7.47
N TYR A 156 -5.80 2.53 -6.46
CA TYR A 156 -4.61 3.35 -6.65
C TYR A 156 -3.43 2.54 -7.22
N LEU A 157 -3.22 1.31 -6.76
CA LEU A 157 -2.20 0.42 -7.29
C LEU A 157 -2.44 0.09 -8.77
N SER A 158 -3.70 -0.11 -9.17
CA SER A 158 -4.07 -0.34 -10.57
C SER A 158 -3.77 0.87 -11.44
N ILE A 159 -4.09 2.07 -10.97
CA ILE A 159 -3.76 3.34 -11.65
C ILE A 159 -2.24 3.50 -11.78
N GLY A 160 -1.51 3.20 -10.71
CA GLY A 160 -0.05 3.25 -10.68
C GLY A 160 0.59 2.27 -11.67
N LEU A 161 0.10 1.03 -11.69
CA LEU A 161 0.53 0.00 -12.64
C LEU A 161 0.30 0.44 -14.08
N PHE A 162 -0.89 0.98 -14.37
CA PHE A 162 -1.24 1.46 -15.70
C PHE A 162 -0.33 2.62 -16.14
N ALA A 163 -0.10 3.60 -15.27
CA ALA A 163 0.83 4.70 -15.52
C ALA A 163 2.27 4.22 -15.78
N SER A 164 2.72 3.17 -15.09
CA SER A 164 4.04 2.58 -15.34
C SER A 164 4.18 1.91 -16.70
N VAL A 165 3.09 1.50 -17.36
CA VAL A 165 3.12 0.94 -18.72
C VAL A 165 3.28 2.04 -19.77
N LEU A 166 2.73 3.22 -19.51
CA LEU A 166 2.71 4.34 -20.47
C LEU A 166 4.09 4.98 -20.69
N THR A 167 5.07 4.72 -19.84
CA THR A 167 6.37 5.40 -19.90
C THR A 167 7.53 4.51 -19.51
N ARG A 168 8.67 4.75 -20.17
CA ARG A 168 9.95 4.09 -19.88
C ARG A 168 10.71 4.78 -18.74
N ASN A 169 10.26 5.96 -18.31
CA ASN A 169 10.93 6.74 -17.27
C ASN A 169 10.17 6.65 -15.94
N GLN A 170 10.81 6.07 -14.91
CA GLN A 170 10.30 5.93 -13.54
C GLN A 170 9.73 7.24 -12.97
N ALA A 171 10.41 8.37 -13.17
CA ALA A 171 9.97 9.65 -12.65
C ALA A 171 8.66 10.12 -13.31
N VAL A 172 8.55 9.93 -14.64
CA VAL A 172 7.32 10.28 -15.38
C VAL A 172 6.17 9.36 -14.99
N ALA A 173 6.43 8.07 -14.77
CA ALA A 173 5.42 7.11 -14.31
C ALA A 173 4.85 7.57 -12.97
N ALA A 174 5.73 7.87 -12.01
CA ALA A 174 5.35 8.36 -10.69
C ALA A 174 4.51 9.64 -10.77
N MET A 175 4.90 10.60 -11.60
CA MET A 175 4.17 11.87 -11.75
C MET A 175 2.76 11.67 -12.32
N ILE A 176 2.59 10.80 -13.32
CA ILE A 176 1.28 10.48 -13.89
C ILE A 176 0.41 9.83 -12.82
N SER A 177 0.92 8.79 -12.13
CA SER A 177 0.19 8.11 -11.05
C SER A 177 -0.21 9.08 -9.96
N PHE A 178 0.73 9.90 -9.48
CA PHE A 178 0.49 10.87 -8.42
C PHE A 178 -0.58 11.88 -8.81
N THR A 179 -0.49 12.44 -10.01
CA THR A 179 -1.46 13.43 -10.50
C THR A 179 -2.85 12.83 -10.62
N THR A 180 -2.98 11.63 -11.19
CA THR A 180 -4.28 10.96 -11.33
C THR A 180 -4.88 10.60 -9.97
N ILE A 181 -4.08 10.06 -9.05
CA ILE A 181 -4.54 9.71 -7.70
C ILE A 181 -4.94 10.96 -6.92
N ALA A 182 -4.14 12.03 -7.00
CA ALA A 182 -4.44 13.30 -6.33
C ALA A 182 -5.74 13.92 -6.87
N LEU A 183 -5.94 13.95 -8.18
CA LEU A 183 -7.18 14.43 -8.78
C LEU A 183 -8.40 13.62 -8.30
N LEU A 184 -8.28 12.30 -8.25
CA LEU A 184 -9.36 11.44 -7.75
C LEU A 184 -9.62 11.62 -6.25
N PHE A 185 -8.61 12.03 -5.47
CA PHE A 185 -8.76 12.27 -4.04
C PHE A 185 -9.39 13.63 -3.73
N PHE A 186 -9.11 14.65 -4.56
CA PHE A 186 -9.61 16.01 -4.37
C PHE A 186 -10.88 16.35 -5.18
N ALA A 187 -11.32 15.47 -6.09
CA ALA A 187 -12.58 15.59 -6.81
C ALA A 187 -13.78 15.23 -5.92
#